data_AF-A0A4Z1IX25-F1
#
_entry.id   AF-A0A4Z1IX25-F1
#
_cell.length_a   1.000
_cell.length_b   1.000
_cell.length_c   1.000
_cell.angle_alpha   90.00
_cell.angle_beta   90.00
_cell.angle_gamma   90.00
#
_symmetry.space_group_name_H-M   'P 1'
#
loop_
_entity.id
_entity.type
_entity.pdbx_description
1 polymer ?
#
loop_
_entity_poly.entity_id
_entity_poly.type
_entity_poly.pdbx_seq_one_letter_code
_entity_poly.pdbx_strand_id
1 'polypeptide(L)'
;MIQVKLEQENNFNTLDKALQAIMQDLLDNHQSSLTKFEQKFNHLRLLQEKEHSHTRSVLVDQQASRHRRQAKLSILESLKFSSMNLRHETIAEAHQQTFEWIFCDPKIEHKPWSNFSEWLKTENGIYWIHGKPGSGKSTLMRFIVDDSRSRGYAGKRAHNTPLETPSFFFWNSGDESQRSQSGLLRSLLYEILEKHCTLIPEVFPKE
;
A
#
# COMPACT_ATOMS: atom_id res chain seq x y z
N MET A 1 -9.22 59.29 -27.90
CA MET A 1 -8.58 58.75 -29.11
C MET A 1 -7.64 59.85 -29.62
N ILE A 2 -6.37 59.83 -29.20
CA ILE A 2 -5.37 60.84 -29.61
C ILE A 2 -4.39 60.11 -30.53
N GLN A 3 -4.55 60.32 -31.83
CA GLN A 3 -3.58 59.90 -32.84
C GLN A 3 -2.39 60.84 -32.76
N VAL A 4 -1.27 60.35 -32.22
CA VAL A 4 0.02 61.03 -32.34
C VAL A 4 0.60 60.64 -33.70
N LYS A 5 0.51 61.55 -34.66
CA LYS A 5 1.18 61.46 -35.96
C LYS A 5 2.63 61.93 -35.77
N LEU A 6 3.60 61.04 -35.96
CA LEU A 6 5.01 61.38 -36.06
C LEU A 6 5.25 61.97 -37.46
N GLU A 7 5.29 63.30 -37.57
CA GLU A 7 5.82 63.98 -38.76
C GLU A 7 7.34 64.06 -38.65
N GLN A 8 8.04 63.52 -39.65
CA GLN A 8 9.49 63.63 -39.77
C GLN A 8 9.84 65.07 -40.19
N GLU A 9 10.38 65.88 -39.28
CA GLU A 9 10.86 67.21 -39.62
C GLU A 9 12.05 67.15 -40.60
N ASN A 10 12.01 67.99 -41.64
CA ASN A 10 13.02 68.08 -42.70
C ASN A 10 14.46 68.44 -42.22
N ASN A 11 14.64 68.78 -40.94
CA ASN A 11 15.93 69.03 -40.29
C ASN A 11 16.78 67.76 -40.10
N PHE A 12 16.20 66.57 -40.29
CA PHE A 12 16.96 65.33 -40.26
C PHE A 12 18.00 65.24 -41.39
N ASN A 13 17.77 65.92 -42.52
CA ASN A 13 18.65 65.90 -43.69
C ASN A 13 19.87 66.85 -43.57
N THR A 14 19.93 67.68 -42.52
CA THR A 14 20.99 68.67 -42.28
C THR A 14 22.04 68.22 -41.26
N LEU A 15 21.89 67.01 -40.72
CA LEU A 15 22.79 66.43 -39.72
C LEU A 15 23.99 65.73 -40.40
N ASP A 16 25.19 65.90 -39.85
CA ASP A 16 26.39 65.22 -40.35
C ASP A 16 26.21 63.69 -40.38
N LYS A 17 26.69 63.02 -41.43
CA LYS A 17 26.48 61.57 -41.65
C LYS A 17 26.95 60.72 -40.47
N ALA A 18 27.99 61.17 -39.77
CA ALA A 18 28.50 60.53 -38.57
C ALA A 18 27.49 60.54 -37.41
N LEU A 19 26.78 61.67 -37.20
CA LEU A 19 25.76 61.80 -36.14
C LEU A 19 24.53 60.93 -36.42
N GLN A 20 24.09 60.84 -37.67
CA GLN A 20 22.99 59.93 -38.06
C GLN A 20 23.35 58.47 -37.82
N ALA A 21 24.58 58.06 -38.16
CA ALA A 21 25.06 56.71 -37.92
C ALA A 21 25.09 56.36 -36.42
N ILE A 22 25.55 57.28 -35.57
CA ILE A 22 25.57 57.08 -34.11
C ILE A 22 24.16 56.92 -33.55
N MET A 23 23.20 57.74 -33.97
CA MET A 23 21.80 57.63 -33.52
C MET A 23 21.15 56.31 -33.95
N GLN A 24 21.43 55.85 -35.17
CA GLN A 24 20.92 54.57 -35.66
C GLN A 24 21.49 53.40 -34.85
N ASP A 25 22.79 53.41 -34.59
CA ASP A 25 23.45 52.37 -33.81
C ASP A 25 22.92 52.32 -32.35
N LEU A 26 22.62 53.49 -31.77
CA LEU A 26 21.98 53.63 -30.45
C LEU A 26 20.54 53.08 -30.44
N LEU A 27 19.75 53.40 -31.46
CA LEU A 27 18.38 52.89 -31.62
C LEU A 27 18.37 51.36 -31.77
N ASP A 28 19.25 50.83 -32.62
CA ASP A 28 19.39 49.40 -32.85
C ASP A 28 19.85 48.67 -31.57
N ASN A 29 20.78 49.27 -30.81
CA ASN A 29 21.20 48.73 -29.50
C ASN A 29 20.05 48.72 -28.48
N HIS A 30 19.24 49.78 -28.43
CA HIS A 30 18.07 49.86 -27.55
C HIS A 30 17.02 48.82 -27.92
N GLN A 31 16.69 48.69 -29.20
CA GLN A 31 15.75 47.66 -29.68
C GLN A 31 16.25 46.25 -29.36
N SER A 32 17.52 45.96 -29.66
CA SER A 32 18.15 44.68 -29.32
C SER A 32 18.07 44.38 -27.82
N SER A 33 18.30 45.40 -26.99
CA SER A 33 18.23 45.28 -25.52
C SER A 33 16.80 45.00 -25.03
N LEU A 34 15.79 45.66 -25.59
CA LEU A 34 14.38 45.41 -25.28
C LEU A 34 13.96 43.98 -25.66
N THR A 35 14.36 43.51 -26.85
CA THR A 35 14.05 42.14 -27.29
C THR A 35 14.69 41.09 -26.38
N LYS A 36 15.95 41.29 -25.98
CA LYS A 36 16.64 40.41 -25.01
C LYS A 36 15.93 40.40 -23.65
N PHE A 37 15.43 41.54 -23.21
CA PHE A 37 14.69 41.65 -21.96
C PHE A 37 13.35 40.90 -22.03
N GLU A 38 12.57 41.09 -23.09
CA GLU A 38 11.32 40.34 -23.32
C GLU A 38 11.54 38.82 -23.38
N GLN A 39 12.60 38.37 -24.08
CA GLN A 39 12.96 36.95 -24.13
C GLN A 39 13.27 36.40 -22.73
N LYS A 40 14.06 37.12 -21.93
CA LYS A 40 14.35 36.71 -20.55
C LYS A 40 13.09 36.69 -19.68
N PHE A 41 12.22 37.68 -19.82
CA PHE A 41 10.97 37.75 -19.06
C PHE A 41 10.04 36.58 -19.39
N ASN A 42 9.88 36.26 -20.68
CA ASN A 42 9.11 35.10 -21.12
C ASN A 42 9.72 33.78 -20.63
N HIS A 43 11.05 33.66 -20.67
CA HIS A 43 11.75 32.49 -20.15
C HIS A 43 11.51 32.30 -18.64
N LEU A 44 11.63 33.36 -17.84
CA LEU A 44 11.35 33.31 -16.40
C LEU A 44 9.90 32.92 -16.10
N ARG A 45 8.95 33.45 -16.88
CA ARG A 45 7.54 33.10 -16.74
C ARG A 45 7.28 31.61 -17.01
N LEU A 46 7.89 31.06 -18.06
CA LEU A 46 7.80 29.62 -18.39
C LEU A 46 8.40 28.75 -17.29
N LEU A 47 9.54 29.13 -16.73
CA LEU A 47 10.16 28.43 -15.60
C LEU A 47 9.24 28.44 -14.38
N GLN A 48 8.66 29.60 -14.06
CA GLN A 48 7.73 29.75 -12.95
C GLN A 48 6.47 28.90 -13.13
N GLU A 49 5.88 28.87 -14.33
CA GLU A 49 4.72 28.01 -14.64
C GLU A 49 5.07 26.51 -14.50
N LYS A 50 6.27 26.10 -14.94
CA LYS A 50 6.77 24.73 -14.77
C LYS A 50 6.98 24.35 -13.31
N GLU A 51 7.58 25.23 -12.50
CA GLU A 51 7.76 25.04 -11.06
C GLU A 51 6.42 24.91 -10.32
N HIS A 52 5.46 25.80 -10.62
CA HIS A 52 4.13 25.77 -9.99
C HIS A 52 3.33 24.53 -10.38
N SER A 53 3.39 24.11 -11.65
CA SER A 53 2.72 22.89 -12.11
C SER A 53 3.32 21.65 -11.43
N HIS A 54 4.63 21.57 -11.30
CA HIS A 54 5.30 20.49 -10.58
C HIS A 54 4.89 20.46 -9.09
N THR A 55 4.97 21.61 -8.42
CA THR A 55 4.58 21.75 -7.01
C THR A 55 3.12 21.34 -6.78
N ARG A 56 2.21 21.79 -7.66
CA ARG A 56 0.79 21.40 -7.61
C ARG A 56 0.61 19.89 -7.79
N SER A 57 1.31 19.27 -8.72
CA SER A 57 1.25 17.82 -8.93
C SER A 57 1.67 17.06 -7.66
N VAL A 58 2.80 17.44 -7.07
CA VAL A 58 3.32 16.82 -5.84
C VAL A 58 2.32 16.95 -4.69
N LEU A 59 1.69 18.11 -4.52
CA LEU A 59 0.69 18.31 -3.47
C LEU A 59 -0.56 17.45 -3.68
N VAL A 60 -1.05 17.32 -4.92
CA VAL A 60 -2.19 16.45 -5.26
C VAL A 60 -1.86 14.99 -4.97
N ASP A 61 -0.68 14.53 -5.37
CA ASP A 61 -0.23 13.15 -5.12
C ASP A 61 -0.08 12.86 -3.62
N GLN A 62 0.46 13.81 -2.86
CA GLN A 62 0.57 13.70 -1.41
C GLN A 62 -0.80 13.63 -0.73
N GLN A 63 -1.75 14.47 -1.15
CA GLN A 63 -3.11 14.47 -0.60
C GLN A 63 -3.83 13.16 -0.93
N ALA A 64 -3.76 12.70 -2.18
CA ALA A 64 -4.33 11.42 -2.59
C ALA A 64 -3.72 10.23 -1.82
N SER A 65 -2.42 10.28 -1.54
CA SER A 65 -1.71 9.26 -0.74
C SER A 65 -2.16 9.27 0.72
N ARG A 66 -2.35 10.46 1.31
CA ARG A 66 -2.88 10.61 2.68
C ARG A 66 -4.30 10.07 2.79
N HIS A 67 -5.18 10.42 1.85
CA HIS A 67 -6.55 9.90 1.82
C HIS A 67 -6.57 8.38 1.69
N ARG A 68 -5.79 7.81 0.77
CA ARG A 68 -5.66 6.34 0.63
C ARG A 68 -5.17 5.68 1.91
N ARG A 69 -4.17 6.27 2.58
CA ARG A 69 -3.69 5.75 3.87
C ARG A 69 -4.78 5.81 4.94
N GLN A 70 -5.51 6.91 5.03
CA GLN A 70 -6.58 7.08 6.01
C GLN A 70 -7.72 6.08 5.78
N ALA A 71 -8.16 5.90 4.54
CA ALA A 71 -9.18 4.91 4.17
C ALA A 71 -8.74 3.49 4.57
N LYS A 72 -7.50 3.11 4.24
CA LYS A 72 -6.92 1.82 4.64
C LYS A 72 -6.97 1.60 6.15
N LEU A 73 -6.54 2.59 6.93
CA LEU A 73 -6.56 2.50 8.40
C LEU A 73 -7.99 2.39 8.93
N SER A 74 -8.93 3.15 8.36
CA SER A 74 -10.34 3.10 8.75
C SER A 74 -10.97 1.74 8.49
N ILE A 75 -10.63 1.09 7.37
CA ILE A 75 -11.12 -0.25 7.02
C ILE A 75 -10.54 -1.31 7.97
N LEU A 76 -9.23 -1.26 8.24
CA LEU A 76 -8.62 -2.19 9.20
C LEU A 76 -9.22 -2.02 10.60
N GLU A 77 -9.46 -0.78 11.03
CA GLU A 77 -10.07 -0.51 12.33
C GLU A 77 -11.53 -0.99 12.41
N SER A 78 -12.31 -0.88 11.32
CA SER A 78 -13.68 -1.38 11.29
C SER A 78 -13.75 -2.92 11.39
N LEU A 79 -12.75 -3.61 10.85
CA LEU A 79 -12.63 -5.07 10.95
C LEU A 79 -12.22 -5.51 12.36
N LYS A 80 -11.45 -4.70 13.08
CA LYS A 80 -10.91 -5.03 14.40
C LYS A 80 -12.00 -5.11 15.49
N PHE A 81 -11.80 -6.01 16.44
CA PHE A 81 -12.56 -6.07 17.69
C PHE A 81 -11.64 -6.45 18.85
N SER A 82 -12.00 -6.05 20.07
CA SER A 82 -11.09 -6.09 21.24
C SER A 82 -10.62 -7.50 21.61
N SER A 83 -11.43 -8.52 21.36
CA SER A 83 -11.15 -9.91 21.75
C SER A 83 -10.57 -10.78 20.61
N MET A 84 -10.16 -10.16 19.50
CA MET A 84 -9.71 -10.85 18.27
C MET A 84 -8.59 -11.87 18.52
N ASN A 85 -7.58 -11.50 19.30
CA ASN A 85 -6.44 -12.37 19.62
C ASN A 85 -6.56 -13.08 20.97
N LEU A 86 -7.50 -12.64 21.83
CA LEU A 86 -7.61 -13.08 23.22
C LEU A 86 -7.71 -14.61 23.35
N ARG A 87 -8.42 -15.27 22.44
CA ARG A 87 -8.56 -16.72 22.53
C ARG A 87 -7.25 -17.44 22.24
N HIS A 88 -6.50 -17.03 21.22
CA HIS A 88 -5.19 -17.62 20.91
C HIS A 88 -4.24 -17.44 22.09
N GLU A 89 -4.17 -16.23 22.64
CA GLU A 89 -3.31 -15.87 23.78
C GLU A 89 -3.63 -16.68 25.06
N THR A 90 -4.90 -17.00 25.29
CA THR A 90 -5.36 -17.73 26.50
C THR A 90 -5.28 -19.26 26.36
N ILE A 91 -5.07 -19.81 25.17
CA ILE A 91 -4.81 -21.25 25.02
C ILE A 91 -3.43 -21.52 25.63
N ALA A 92 -3.31 -22.44 26.59
CA ALA A 92 -2.01 -22.78 27.16
C ALA A 92 -0.99 -23.16 26.07
N GLU A 93 0.27 -22.81 26.26
CA GLU A 93 1.33 -23.30 25.39
C GLU A 93 1.48 -24.81 25.51
N ALA A 94 1.69 -25.47 24.38
CA ALA A 94 1.97 -26.89 24.37
C ALA A 94 3.30 -27.17 25.07
N HIS A 95 3.36 -28.25 25.85
CA HIS A 95 4.66 -28.78 26.25
C HIS A 95 5.40 -29.21 24.97
N GLN A 96 6.63 -28.73 24.76
CA GLN A 96 7.32 -28.79 23.45
C GLN A 96 7.32 -30.17 22.80
N GLN A 97 7.35 -31.25 23.58
CA GLN A 97 7.43 -32.61 23.05
C GLN A 97 6.09 -33.29 22.78
N THR A 98 4.96 -32.77 23.25
CA THR A 98 3.69 -33.53 23.26
C THR A 98 2.94 -33.55 21.94
N PHE A 99 3.25 -32.66 21.00
CA PHE A 99 2.54 -32.54 19.72
C PHE A 99 3.43 -32.74 18.48
N GLU A 100 4.71 -33.00 18.66
CA GLU A 100 5.65 -33.27 17.55
C GLU A 100 5.20 -34.38 16.61
N TRP A 101 4.49 -35.39 17.15
CA TRP A 101 3.94 -36.51 16.40
C TRP A 101 3.03 -36.09 15.23
N ILE A 102 2.41 -34.90 15.27
CA ILE A 102 1.54 -34.44 14.18
C ILE A 102 2.32 -34.28 12.86
N PHE A 103 3.62 -34.00 12.95
CA PHE A 103 4.48 -33.82 11.78
C PHE A 103 5.20 -35.10 11.33
N CYS A 104 5.13 -36.18 12.11
CA CYS A 104 5.70 -37.49 11.78
C CYS A 104 4.87 -38.25 10.75
N ASP A 105 5.50 -39.12 9.97
CA ASP A 105 4.78 -40.02 9.07
C ASP A 105 4.10 -41.15 9.87
N PRO A 106 2.76 -41.21 9.93
CA PRO A 106 2.03 -42.22 10.69
C PRO A 106 2.31 -43.66 10.21
N LYS A 107 2.77 -43.87 8.97
CA LYS A 107 3.13 -45.19 8.45
C LYS A 107 4.35 -45.77 9.17
N ILE A 108 5.28 -44.93 9.59
CA ILE A 108 6.49 -45.35 10.32
C ILE A 108 6.13 -45.74 11.76
N GLU A 109 5.14 -45.09 12.34
CA GLU A 109 4.76 -45.28 13.74
C GLU A 109 3.58 -46.27 13.95
N HIS A 110 3.02 -46.83 12.86
CA HIS A 110 1.81 -47.67 12.87
C HIS A 110 0.62 -47.02 13.61
N LYS A 111 0.38 -45.74 13.33
CA LYS A 111 -0.60 -44.94 14.07
C LYS A 111 -1.88 -44.71 13.27
N PRO A 112 -3.03 -44.50 13.94
CA PRO A 112 -4.34 -44.44 13.28
C PRO A 112 -4.73 -43.08 12.69
N TRP A 113 -3.79 -42.11 12.55
CA TRP A 113 -4.09 -40.79 11.96
C TRP A 113 -3.60 -40.67 10.51
N SER A 114 -4.23 -39.78 9.74
CA SER A 114 -3.79 -39.43 8.38
C SER A 114 -2.56 -38.52 8.42
N ASN A 115 -1.73 -38.55 7.38
CA ASN A 115 -0.48 -37.79 7.37
C ASN A 115 -0.76 -36.28 7.20
N PHE A 116 -0.71 -35.53 8.30
CA PHE A 116 -0.97 -34.08 8.31
C PHE A 116 0.06 -33.28 7.50
N SER A 117 1.35 -33.62 7.62
CA SER A 117 2.43 -32.97 6.86
C SER A 117 2.25 -33.14 5.36
N GLU A 118 1.74 -34.29 4.91
CA GLU A 118 1.46 -34.54 3.51
C GLU A 118 0.20 -33.81 3.04
N TRP A 119 -0.87 -33.86 3.84
CA TRP A 119 -2.09 -33.09 3.60
C TRP A 119 -1.79 -31.59 3.37
N LEU A 120 -0.91 -31.00 4.19
CA LEU A 120 -0.49 -29.59 4.02
C LEU A 120 0.21 -29.31 2.69
N LYS A 121 0.91 -30.29 2.10
CA LYS A 121 1.72 -30.11 0.88
C LYS A 121 0.94 -30.34 -0.40
N THR A 122 -0.02 -31.26 -0.41
CA THR A 122 -0.56 -31.80 -1.66
C THR A 122 -2.08 -31.76 -1.76
N GLU A 123 -2.80 -31.67 -0.64
CA GLU A 123 -4.25 -31.83 -0.65
C GLU A 123 -4.99 -30.48 -0.59
N ASN A 124 -6.19 -30.45 -1.20
CA ASN A 124 -7.17 -29.39 -1.05
C ASN A 124 -8.35 -29.95 -0.26
N GLY A 125 -8.71 -29.34 0.88
CA GLY A 125 -9.83 -29.80 1.68
C GLY A 125 -9.75 -29.38 3.14
N ILE A 126 -10.42 -30.14 4.01
CA ILE A 126 -10.48 -29.91 5.46
C ILE A 126 -9.78 -31.06 6.17
N TYR A 127 -8.80 -30.75 7.02
CA TYR A 127 -8.22 -31.69 7.95
C TYR A 127 -8.98 -31.66 9.28
N TRP A 128 -9.60 -32.77 9.65
CA TRP A 128 -10.48 -32.85 10.82
C TRP A 128 -9.77 -33.43 12.05
N ILE A 129 -9.42 -32.58 13.01
CA ILE A 129 -8.86 -33.01 14.31
C ILE A 129 -10.00 -33.24 15.31
N HIS A 130 -10.30 -34.51 15.61
CA HIS A 130 -11.28 -34.89 16.61
C HIS A 130 -10.65 -35.55 17.84
N GLY A 131 -11.35 -35.51 18.96
CA GLY A 131 -10.86 -36.05 20.23
C GLY A 131 -11.76 -35.70 21.41
N LYS A 132 -11.59 -36.43 22.51
CA LYS A 132 -12.41 -36.27 23.73
C LYS A 132 -12.34 -34.83 24.29
N PRO A 133 -13.37 -34.36 25.00
CA PRO A 133 -13.28 -33.12 25.78
C PRO A 133 -12.03 -33.14 26.67
N GLY A 134 -11.33 -32.01 26.78
CA GLY A 134 -10.10 -31.90 27.58
C GLY A 134 -8.84 -32.53 26.98
N SER A 135 -8.88 -33.18 25.81
CA SER A 135 -7.71 -33.86 25.22
C SER A 135 -6.65 -32.94 24.59
N GLY A 136 -6.70 -31.63 24.84
CA GLY A 136 -5.71 -30.67 24.31
C GLY A 136 -5.87 -30.24 22.84
N LYS A 137 -7.04 -30.44 22.20
CA LYS A 137 -7.24 -30.11 20.77
C LYS A 137 -6.94 -28.65 20.41
N SER A 138 -7.43 -27.69 21.20
CA SER A 138 -7.15 -26.26 20.94
C SER A 138 -5.68 -25.93 21.13
N THR A 139 -5.02 -26.58 22.10
CA THR A 139 -3.58 -26.49 22.33
C THR A 139 -2.79 -27.04 21.15
N LEU A 140 -3.20 -28.19 20.58
CA LEU A 140 -2.62 -28.73 19.35
C LEU A 140 -2.83 -27.79 18.16
N MET A 141 -4.02 -27.21 17.99
CA MET A 141 -4.26 -26.24 16.92
C MET A 141 -3.39 -24.98 17.05
N ARG A 142 -3.24 -24.44 18.28
CA ARG A 142 -2.31 -23.33 18.53
C ARG A 142 -0.87 -23.74 18.16
N PHE A 143 -0.42 -24.90 18.61
CA PHE A 143 0.90 -25.45 18.25
C PHE A 143 1.09 -25.52 16.72
N ILE A 144 0.11 -26.04 15.98
CA ILE A 144 0.17 -26.13 14.52
C ILE A 144 0.26 -24.76 13.86
N VAL A 145 -0.54 -23.77 14.30
CA VAL A 145 -0.58 -22.42 13.74
C VAL A 145 0.73 -21.66 13.98
N ASP A 146 1.29 -21.82 15.19
CA ASP A 146 2.50 -21.11 15.61
C ASP A 146 3.79 -21.76 15.05
N ASP A 147 3.75 -23.04 14.68
CA ASP A 147 4.90 -23.79 14.19
C ASP A 147 5.27 -23.45 12.73
N SER A 148 6.54 -23.09 12.52
CA SER A 148 7.09 -22.73 11.21
C SER A 148 7.00 -23.85 10.15
N ARG A 149 7.00 -25.13 10.55
CA ARG A 149 6.90 -26.28 9.63
C ARG A 149 5.56 -26.31 8.92
N SER A 150 4.48 -25.93 9.61
CA SER A 150 3.16 -25.82 9.00
C SER A 150 3.19 -24.87 7.80
N ARG A 151 3.78 -23.69 7.98
CA ARG A 151 3.97 -22.70 6.91
C ARG A 151 4.92 -23.21 5.82
N GLY A 152 6.00 -23.91 6.20
CA GLY A 152 6.93 -24.51 5.26
C GLY A 152 6.29 -25.59 4.38
N TYR A 153 5.46 -26.46 4.94
CA TYR A 153 4.73 -27.48 4.20
C TYR A 153 3.64 -26.87 3.31
N ALA A 154 2.85 -25.94 3.84
CA ALA A 154 1.83 -25.25 3.07
C ALA A 154 2.43 -24.39 1.94
N GLY A 155 3.62 -23.82 2.13
CA GLY A 155 4.35 -23.08 1.10
C GLY A 155 4.80 -23.96 -0.09
N LYS A 156 5.10 -25.24 0.16
CA LYS A 156 5.39 -26.21 -0.92
C LYS A 156 4.16 -26.41 -1.82
N ARG A 157 2.97 -26.49 -1.23
CA ARG A 157 1.69 -26.56 -1.96
C ARG A 157 1.46 -25.30 -2.81
N ALA A 158 1.82 -24.14 -2.26
CA ALA A 158 1.67 -22.86 -2.93
C ALA A 158 2.67 -22.62 -4.08
N HIS A 159 3.53 -23.60 -4.42
CA HIS A 159 4.54 -23.47 -5.47
C HIS A 159 5.38 -22.18 -5.37
N ASN A 160 5.80 -21.80 -4.14
CA ASN A 160 6.52 -20.57 -3.82
C ASN A 160 5.74 -19.25 -4.06
N THR A 161 4.41 -19.30 -4.19
CA THR A 161 3.60 -18.08 -4.08
C THR A 161 3.48 -17.64 -2.61
N PRO A 162 3.39 -16.34 -2.33
CA PRO A 162 3.16 -15.84 -0.97
C PRO A 162 1.87 -16.45 -0.40
N LEU A 163 1.99 -17.15 0.73
CA LEU A 163 0.88 -17.83 1.39
C LEU A 163 0.64 -17.20 2.77
N GLU A 164 -0.59 -16.73 2.98
CA GLU A 164 -1.07 -16.35 4.30
C GLU A 164 -1.78 -17.52 4.99
N THR A 165 -1.63 -17.56 6.32
CA THR A 165 -2.21 -18.59 7.19
C THR A 165 -3.04 -17.91 8.28
N PRO A 166 -4.10 -17.17 7.91
CA PRO A 166 -4.93 -16.48 8.88
C PRO A 166 -5.66 -17.48 9.77
N SER A 167 -5.88 -17.11 11.04
CA SER A 167 -6.38 -18.06 12.04
C SER A 167 -7.51 -17.46 12.88
N PHE A 168 -8.43 -18.32 13.31
CA PHE A 168 -9.51 -17.89 14.19
C PHE A 168 -9.89 -19.02 15.14
N PHE A 169 -10.02 -18.68 16.42
CA PHE A 169 -10.31 -19.64 17.47
C PHE A 169 -11.69 -19.35 18.06
N PHE A 170 -12.68 -20.15 17.67
CA PHE A 170 -14.01 -20.07 18.27
C PHE A 170 -13.95 -20.30 19.78
N TRP A 171 -14.65 -19.45 20.53
CA TRP A 171 -14.77 -19.58 21.98
C TRP A 171 -16.18 -19.32 22.46
N ASN A 172 -16.87 -20.40 22.84
CA ASN A 172 -18.26 -20.32 23.30
C ASN A 172 -18.44 -19.49 24.58
N SER A 173 -17.41 -19.41 25.42
CA SER A 173 -17.41 -18.57 26.63
C SER A 173 -16.90 -17.14 26.38
N GLY A 174 -16.49 -16.84 25.14
CA GLY A 174 -16.04 -15.52 24.72
C GLY A 174 -17.20 -14.57 24.44
N ASP A 175 -16.91 -13.41 23.85
CA ASP A 175 -17.96 -12.48 23.40
C ASP A 175 -18.69 -12.96 22.14
N GLU A 176 -19.59 -12.14 21.59
CA GLU A 176 -20.32 -12.47 20.36
C GLU A 176 -19.40 -12.60 19.14
N SER A 177 -18.35 -11.77 19.05
CA SER A 177 -17.39 -11.82 17.95
C SER A 177 -16.63 -13.15 17.97
N GLN A 178 -16.25 -13.64 19.14
CA GLN A 178 -15.50 -14.91 19.28
C GLN A 178 -16.31 -16.18 19.00
N ARG A 179 -17.64 -16.08 18.85
CA ARG A 179 -18.53 -17.23 18.61
C ARG A 179 -19.33 -17.13 17.30
N SER A 180 -19.15 -16.07 16.53
CA SER A 180 -19.94 -15.78 15.32
C SER A 180 -19.13 -15.96 14.04
N GLN A 181 -19.85 -16.21 12.94
CA GLN A 181 -19.26 -16.19 11.59
C GLN A 181 -18.74 -14.81 11.21
N SER A 182 -19.38 -13.75 11.70
CA SER A 182 -18.92 -12.37 11.50
C SER A 182 -17.53 -12.17 12.09
N GLY A 183 -17.28 -12.59 13.34
CA GLY A 183 -15.95 -12.47 13.94
C GLY A 183 -14.89 -13.34 13.24
N LEU A 184 -15.25 -14.53 12.77
CA LEU A 184 -14.37 -15.34 11.90
C LEU A 184 -13.96 -14.54 10.65
N LEU A 185 -14.94 -14.09 9.85
CA LEU A 185 -14.66 -13.37 8.61
C LEU A 185 -13.87 -12.09 8.84
N ARG A 186 -14.22 -11.32 9.87
CA ARG A 186 -13.51 -10.09 10.26
C ARG A 186 -12.06 -10.36 10.62
N SER A 187 -11.78 -11.41 11.39
CA SER A 187 -10.41 -11.78 11.79
C SER A 187 -9.58 -12.22 10.57
N LEU A 188 -10.14 -13.08 9.72
CA LEU A 188 -9.44 -13.53 8.51
C LEU A 188 -9.16 -12.35 7.56
N LEU A 189 -10.14 -11.48 7.33
CA LEU A 189 -9.95 -10.28 6.50
C LEU A 189 -8.93 -9.32 7.11
N TYR A 190 -8.98 -9.09 8.43
CA TYR A 190 -8.02 -8.24 9.10
C TYR A 190 -6.59 -8.75 8.90
N GLU A 191 -6.33 -10.03 9.22
CA GLU A 191 -4.99 -10.62 9.10
C GLU A 191 -4.44 -10.60 7.66
N ILE A 192 -5.31 -10.81 6.66
CA ILE A 192 -4.92 -10.78 5.25
C ILE A 192 -4.65 -9.34 4.80
N LEU A 193 -5.57 -8.41 5.06
CA LEU A 193 -5.52 -7.04 4.54
C LEU A 193 -4.49 -6.16 5.25
N GLU A 194 -4.17 -6.47 6.52
CA GLU A 194 -3.08 -5.81 7.24
C GLU A 194 -1.74 -6.07 6.55
N LYS A 195 -1.51 -7.29 6.07
CA LYS A 195 -0.28 -7.68 5.34
C LYS A 195 -0.32 -7.30 3.87
N HIS A 196 -1.48 -7.48 3.23
CA HIS A 196 -1.69 -7.27 1.79
C HIS A 196 -2.62 -6.09 1.55
N CYS A 197 -2.23 -4.91 2.04
CA CYS A 197 -3.05 -3.69 1.96
C CYS A 197 -3.35 -3.21 0.52
N THR A 198 -2.68 -3.80 -0.48
CA THR A 198 -2.97 -3.61 -1.90
C THR A 198 -4.27 -4.26 -2.33
N LEU A 199 -4.80 -5.24 -1.57
CA LEU A 199 -6.07 -5.90 -1.84
C LEU A 199 -7.28 -5.13 -1.32
N ILE A 200 -7.08 -4.14 -0.43
CA ILE A 200 -8.17 -3.35 0.16
C ILE A 200 -9.09 -2.73 -0.92
N PRO A 201 -8.59 -2.09 -1.99
CA PRO A 201 -9.45 -1.52 -3.04
C PRO A 201 -10.26 -2.58 -3.82
N GLU A 202 -9.82 -3.83 -3.86
CA GLU A 202 -10.53 -4.92 -4.54
C GLU A 202 -11.64 -5.50 -3.66
N VAL A 203 -11.35 -5.64 -2.37
CA VAL A 203 -12.30 -6.19 -1.38
C VAL A 203 -13.36 -5.14 -1.00
N PHE A 204 -12.96 -3.87 -0.91
CA PHE A 204 -13.79 -2.72 -0.53
C PHE A 204 -13.74 -1.64 -1.62
N PRO A 205 -14.33 -1.86 -2.81
CA PRO A 205 -14.21 -0.96 -3.96
C PRO A 205 -15.03 0.34 -3.84
N LYS A 206 -15.93 0.42 -2.87
CA LYS A 206 -16.87 1.56 -2.69
C LYS A 206 -16.52 2.44 -1.49
N GLU A 207 -15.41 2.17 -0.82
CA GLU A 207 -14.94 2.83 0.41
C GLU A 207 -13.58 3.50 0.17
#